data_AF-A0A935FCG9-F1
#
_entry.id   AF-A0A935FCG9-F1
#
_cell.length_a   1.000
_cell.length_b   1.000
_cell.length_c   1.000
_cell.angle_alpha   90.00
_cell.angle_beta   90.00
_cell.angle_gamma   90.00
#
_symmetry.space_group_name_H-M   'P 1'
#
loop_
_entity.id
_entity.type
_entity.pdbx_description
1 polymer ?
#
loop_
_entity_poly.entity_id
_entity_poly.type
_entity_poly.pdbx_seq_one_letter_code
_entity_poly.pdbx_strand_id
1 'polypeptide(L)'
;MVDPSGDVTKIATVASIKEAICKYGPVAASLVSTQALQDYTNGVFYETPSNYASPSSNHAILIVGWDDNKNAWLIKNSWGADWGENGYGWIDYGTNNIGRRASWVLAKKAPKIIRPVKDIKAVNRPAIQQ
;
A
#
# COMPACT_ATOMS: atom_id res chain seq x y z
N MET A 1 5.85 9.43 -4.44
CA MET A 1 4.72 10.38 -4.40
C MET A 1 4.86 11.21 -5.66
N VAL A 2 3.89 11.27 -6.57
CA VAL A 2 2.51 11.75 -6.40
C VAL A 2 1.65 11.13 -7.52
N ASP A 3 0.31 11.24 -7.45
CA ASP A 3 -0.53 11.41 -8.65
C ASP A 3 0.24 12.25 -9.69
N PRO A 4 0.33 11.85 -10.98
CA PRO A 4 0.99 12.64 -12.03
C PRO A 4 0.63 14.14 -12.02
N SER A 5 -0.52 14.51 -11.46
CA SER A 5 -0.97 15.90 -11.31
C SER A 5 -0.23 16.72 -10.24
N GLY A 6 0.47 16.11 -9.29
CA GLY A 6 1.11 16.79 -8.16
C GLY A 6 0.15 17.28 -7.07
N ASP A 7 -1.16 17.12 -7.24
CA ASP A 7 -2.20 17.65 -6.35
C ASP A 7 -2.53 16.65 -5.22
N VAL A 8 -1.90 16.86 -4.06
CA VAL A 8 -2.11 16.04 -2.85
C VAL A 8 -3.48 16.27 -2.19
N THR A 9 -4.29 17.20 -2.68
CA THR A 9 -5.61 17.52 -2.10
C THR A 9 -6.74 16.66 -2.67
N LYS A 10 -6.54 16.09 -3.87
CA LYS A 10 -7.53 15.27 -4.58
C LYS A 10 -7.42 13.79 -4.23
N ILE A 11 -8.55 13.11 -4.37
CA ILE A 11 -8.63 11.65 -4.32
C ILE A 11 -8.26 11.13 -5.70
N ALA A 12 -7.33 10.18 -5.77
CA ALA A 12 -6.94 9.57 -7.03
C ALA A 12 -8.14 8.81 -7.65
N THR A 13 -8.31 8.90 -8.96
CA THR A 13 -9.43 8.23 -9.63
C THR A 13 -9.31 6.71 -9.56
N VAL A 14 -10.44 6.01 -9.68
CA VAL A 14 -10.46 4.54 -9.78
C VAL A 14 -9.56 4.05 -10.91
N ALA A 15 -9.62 4.68 -12.07
CA ALA A 15 -8.77 4.32 -13.22
C ALA A 15 -7.28 4.47 -12.89
N SER A 16 -6.88 5.59 -12.27
CA SER A 16 -5.48 5.86 -11.93
C SER A 16 -4.92 4.88 -10.90
N ILE A 17 -5.71 4.50 -9.89
CA ILE A 17 -5.27 3.53 -8.87
C ILE A 17 -5.11 2.15 -9.51
N LYS A 18 -6.07 1.69 -10.34
CA LYS A 18 -5.95 0.42 -11.07
C LYS A 18 -4.71 0.38 -11.97
N GLU A 19 -4.48 1.46 -12.73
CA GLU A 19 -3.31 1.58 -13.58
C GLU A 19 -2.01 1.52 -12.76
N ALA A 20 -1.95 2.22 -11.62
CA ALA A 20 -0.80 2.19 -10.74
C ALA A 20 -0.56 0.78 -10.17
N ILE A 21 -1.61 0.05 -9.78
CA ILE A 21 -1.50 -1.33 -9.30
C ILE A 21 -0.89 -2.22 -10.39
N CYS A 22 -1.39 -2.14 -11.63
CA CYS A 22 -0.86 -2.92 -12.76
C CYS A 22 0.61 -2.62 -13.06
N LYS A 23 1.02 -1.35 -12.96
CA LYS A 23 2.37 -0.91 -13.36
C LYS A 23 3.42 -1.05 -12.25
N TYR A 24 3.01 -0.82 -11.01
CA TYR A 24 3.94 -0.59 -9.89
C TYR A 24 3.67 -1.48 -8.68
N GLY A 25 2.61 -2.30 -8.73
CA GLY A 25 2.18 -3.11 -7.60
C GLY A 25 1.35 -2.31 -6.59
N PRO A 26 1.22 -2.81 -5.35
CA PRO A 26 0.32 -2.23 -4.36
C PRO A 26 0.48 -0.71 -4.13
N VAL A 27 -0.64 -0.04 -3.93
CA VAL A 27 -0.71 1.41 -3.76
C VAL A 27 -0.97 1.74 -2.30
N ALA A 28 -0.04 2.43 -1.65
CA ALA A 28 -0.28 3.02 -0.34
C ALA A 28 -1.23 4.20 -0.48
N ALA A 29 -2.28 4.23 0.34
CA ALA A 29 -3.30 5.28 0.33
C ALA A 29 -3.81 5.54 1.74
N SER A 30 -4.57 6.62 1.91
CA SER A 30 -5.30 6.90 3.13
C SER A 30 -6.81 6.90 2.92
N LEU A 31 -7.53 6.64 4.02
CA LEU A 31 -8.99 6.68 4.11
C LEU A 31 -9.41 7.27 5.45
N VAL A 32 -10.72 7.48 5.62
CA VAL A 32 -11.35 7.79 6.90
C VAL A 32 -11.77 6.50 7.56
N SER A 33 -11.14 6.22 8.70
CA SER A 33 -11.49 5.15 9.63
C SER A 33 -12.46 5.68 10.67
N THR A 34 -13.62 5.04 10.74
CA THR A 34 -14.65 5.24 11.76
C THR A 34 -14.64 4.05 12.73
N GLN A 35 -15.51 4.08 13.75
CA GLN A 35 -15.72 2.89 14.59
C GLN A 35 -16.28 1.73 13.78
N ALA A 36 -17.19 1.98 12.84
CA ALA A 36 -17.77 0.94 11.99
C ALA A 36 -16.72 0.22 11.14
N LEU A 37 -15.69 0.94 10.64
CA LEU A 37 -14.59 0.29 9.94
C LEU A 37 -13.69 -0.52 10.87
N GLN A 38 -13.48 -0.07 12.11
CA GLN A 38 -12.72 -0.83 13.10
C GLN A 38 -13.44 -2.14 13.47
N ASP A 39 -14.77 -2.13 13.48
CA ASP A 39 -15.61 -3.30 13.77
C ASP A 39 -15.90 -4.16 12.53
N TYR A 40 -15.31 -3.82 11.37
CA TYR A 40 -15.50 -4.58 10.13
C TYR A 40 -15.05 -6.04 10.26
N THR A 41 -15.88 -6.95 9.76
CA THR A 41 -15.62 -8.40 9.77
C THR A 41 -15.58 -9.01 8.38
N ASN A 42 -16.51 -8.66 7.49
CA ASN A 42 -16.58 -9.19 6.12
C ASN A 42 -17.47 -8.34 5.21
N GLY A 43 -17.45 -8.64 3.91
CA GLY A 43 -18.31 -8.01 2.91
C GLY A 43 -17.72 -6.71 2.36
N VAL A 44 -18.50 -5.95 1.58
CA VAL A 44 -18.06 -4.65 1.04
C VAL A 44 -18.47 -3.54 2.00
N PHE A 45 -17.49 -2.91 2.63
CA PHE A 45 -17.69 -1.79 3.53
C PHE A 45 -17.83 -0.47 2.77
N TYR A 46 -18.71 0.41 3.25
CA TYR A 46 -18.87 1.75 2.71
C TYR A 46 -19.42 2.73 3.75
N GLU A 47 -18.92 3.96 3.71
CA GLU A 47 -19.48 5.12 4.42
C GLU A 47 -19.33 6.39 3.57
N THR A 48 -20.17 7.39 3.82
CA THR A 48 -20.19 8.67 3.10
C THR A 48 -19.72 9.83 3.97
N PRO A 49 -19.30 10.98 3.39
CA PRO A 49 -18.82 12.14 4.14
C PRO A 49 -19.70 12.67 5.27
N SER A 50 -21.01 12.51 5.16
CA SER A 50 -21.98 12.82 6.22
C SER A 50 -21.73 12.06 7.53
N ASN A 51 -20.99 10.95 7.47
CA ASN A 51 -20.76 10.04 8.58
C ASN A 51 -19.37 10.25 9.23
N TYR A 52 -18.60 11.25 8.79
CA TYR A 52 -17.24 11.48 9.29
C TYR A 52 -17.22 12.61 10.32
N ALA A 53 -16.55 12.39 11.45
CA ALA A 53 -16.41 13.41 12.49
C ALA A 53 -15.48 14.59 12.10
N SER A 54 -14.61 14.42 11.08
CA SER A 54 -13.75 15.48 10.52
C SER A 54 -13.15 15.04 9.16
N PRO A 55 -13.02 15.91 8.13
CA PRO A 55 -12.82 15.46 6.74
C PRO A 55 -11.36 15.13 6.32
N SER A 56 -10.41 14.99 7.24
CA SER A 56 -9.07 14.48 6.91
C SER A 56 -9.04 12.95 7.01
N SER A 57 -8.43 12.27 6.03
CA SER A 57 -8.11 10.85 6.19
C SER A 57 -7.27 10.66 7.45
N ASN A 58 -7.63 9.71 8.31
CA ASN A 58 -6.99 9.47 9.60
C ASN A 58 -6.28 8.11 9.68
N HIS A 59 -6.37 7.28 8.63
CA HIS A 59 -5.79 5.95 8.59
C HIS A 59 -5.10 5.68 7.25
N ALA A 60 -3.97 4.96 7.30
CA ALA A 60 -3.18 4.59 6.14
C ALA A 60 -3.27 3.08 5.90
N ILE A 61 -3.49 2.69 4.65
CA ILE A 61 -3.68 1.30 4.21
C ILE A 61 -2.90 1.04 2.93
N LEU A 62 -2.92 -0.21 2.48
CA LEU A 62 -2.42 -0.62 1.19
C LEU A 62 -3.57 -1.14 0.31
N ILE A 63 -3.82 -0.51 -0.84
CA ILE A 63 -4.71 -1.05 -1.87
C ILE A 63 -3.91 -2.08 -2.67
N VAL A 64 -4.34 -3.33 -2.63
CA VAL A 64 -3.61 -4.47 -3.21
C VAL A 64 -4.31 -5.07 -4.43
N GLY A 65 -5.56 -4.69 -4.67
CA GLY A 65 -6.36 -5.19 -5.79
C GLY A 65 -7.74 -4.56 -5.83
N TRP A 66 -8.60 -5.07 -6.70
CA TRP A 66 -9.98 -4.63 -6.86
C TRP A 66 -10.85 -5.73 -7.47
N ASP A 67 -12.17 -5.59 -7.35
CA ASP A 67 -13.16 -6.43 -8.02
C ASP A 67 -14.29 -5.56 -8.53
N ASP A 68 -14.43 -5.51 -9.86
CA ASP A 68 -15.44 -4.68 -10.53
C ASP A 68 -16.86 -5.26 -10.41
N ASN A 69 -17.00 -6.55 -10.13
CA ASN A 69 -18.30 -7.13 -9.79
C ASN A 69 -18.74 -6.74 -8.38
N LYS A 70 -17.80 -6.40 -7.50
CA LYS A 70 -18.07 -5.89 -6.14
C LYS A 70 -18.13 -4.36 -6.06
N ASN A 71 -17.71 -3.68 -7.12
CA ASN A 71 -17.47 -2.24 -7.10
C ASN A 71 -16.49 -1.80 -5.99
N ALA A 72 -15.48 -2.62 -5.68
CA ALA A 72 -14.70 -2.45 -4.45
C ALA A 72 -13.18 -2.64 -4.59
N TRP A 73 -12.44 -1.95 -3.73
CA TRP A 73 -11.02 -2.11 -3.49
C TRP A 73 -10.74 -3.23 -2.51
N LEU A 74 -9.78 -4.10 -2.81
CA LEU A 74 -9.19 -4.98 -1.81
C LEU A 74 -8.06 -4.23 -1.11
N ILE A 75 -8.20 -4.08 0.21
CA ILE A 75 -7.17 -3.45 1.05
C ILE A 75 -6.49 -4.50 1.93
N LYS A 76 -5.19 -4.27 2.18
CA LYS A 76 -4.45 -4.89 3.28
C LYS A 76 -4.33 -3.89 4.41
N ASN A 77 -4.72 -4.29 5.61
CA ASN A 77 -4.66 -3.47 6.81
C ASN A 77 -3.47 -3.85 7.69
N SER A 78 -3.29 -3.10 8.78
CA SER A 78 -2.16 -3.23 9.73
C SER A 78 -2.60 -3.50 11.17
N TRP A 79 -3.85 -3.94 11.37
CA TRP A 79 -4.45 -4.21 12.69
C TRP A 79 -4.42 -5.69 13.11
N GLY A 80 -3.60 -6.50 12.45
CA GLY A 80 -3.52 -7.95 12.71
C GLY A 80 -4.43 -8.77 11.79
N ALA A 81 -4.29 -10.09 11.89
CA ALA A 81 -5.02 -11.04 11.04
C ALA A 81 -6.48 -11.22 11.49
N ASP A 82 -6.80 -10.93 12.75
CA ASP A 82 -8.16 -11.09 13.30
C ASP A 82 -9.14 -10.01 12.82
N TRP A 83 -8.63 -8.92 12.25
CA TRP A 83 -9.46 -7.87 11.68
C TRP A 83 -9.91 -8.24 10.25
N GLY A 84 -11.20 -8.08 9.97
CA GLY A 84 -11.77 -8.33 8.64
C GLY A 84 -11.56 -9.78 8.16
N GLU A 85 -11.19 -9.90 6.88
CA GLU A 85 -10.97 -11.17 6.21
C GLU A 85 -9.48 -11.53 6.23
N ASN A 86 -8.97 -12.01 7.36
CA ASN A 86 -7.55 -12.34 7.59
C ASN A 86 -6.60 -11.13 7.47
N GLY A 87 -7.01 -9.96 7.98
CA GLY A 87 -6.26 -8.70 7.88
C GLY A 87 -6.51 -7.92 6.58
N TYR A 88 -7.46 -8.39 5.76
CA TYR A 88 -7.90 -7.73 4.53
C TYR A 88 -9.35 -7.27 4.64
N GLY A 89 -9.76 -6.40 3.74
CA GLY A 89 -11.15 -5.98 3.63
C GLY A 89 -11.48 -5.39 2.28
N TRP A 90 -12.78 -5.31 1.97
CA TRP A 90 -13.29 -4.70 0.76
C TRP A 90 -13.92 -3.34 1.05
N ILE A 91 -13.49 -2.30 0.33
CA ILE A 91 -14.02 -0.93 0.47
C ILE A 91 -14.64 -0.49 -0.85
N ASP A 92 -15.89 -0.05 -0.83
CA ASP A 92 -16.61 0.43 -2.01
C ASP A 92 -15.90 1.61 -2.68
N TYR A 93 -15.93 1.67 -4.01
CA TYR A 93 -15.28 2.76 -4.76
C TYR A 93 -15.90 4.12 -4.43
N GLY A 94 -15.06 5.14 -4.26
CA GLY A 94 -15.52 6.52 -4.01
C GLY A 94 -16.04 6.78 -2.59
N THR A 95 -15.91 5.80 -1.68
CA THR A 95 -16.35 5.89 -0.28
C THR A 95 -15.17 6.08 0.67
N ASN A 96 -15.42 6.39 1.94
CA ASN A 96 -14.40 6.54 2.99
C ASN A 96 -13.23 7.49 2.65
N ASN A 97 -13.36 8.35 1.64
CA ASN A 97 -12.24 9.09 1.05
C ASN A 97 -11.03 8.21 0.68
N ILE A 98 -11.24 6.92 0.38
CA ILE A 98 -10.17 6.00 0.02
C ILE A 98 -9.48 6.46 -1.27
N GLY A 99 -8.15 6.36 -1.30
CA GLY A 99 -7.35 6.82 -2.43
C GLY A 99 -6.78 8.23 -2.25
N ARG A 100 -6.99 8.87 -1.09
CA ARG A 100 -6.21 10.07 -0.71
C ARG A 100 -4.73 9.69 -0.57
N ARG A 101 -3.85 10.62 -0.96
CA ARG A 101 -2.39 10.46 -0.87
C ARG A 101 -1.87 9.16 -1.50
N ALA A 102 -2.54 8.69 -2.56
CA ALA A 102 -2.15 7.49 -3.28
C ALA A 102 -0.68 7.57 -3.73
N SER A 103 0.08 6.53 -3.42
CA SER A 103 1.51 6.46 -3.69
C SER A 103 1.95 5.02 -3.93
N TRP A 104 2.94 4.84 -4.78
CA TRP A 104 3.51 3.54 -5.13
C TRP A 104 5.02 3.61 -5.16
N VAL A 105 5.66 2.44 -5.12
CA VAL A 105 7.11 2.30 -5.16
C VAL A 105 7.55 2.14 -6.62
N LEU A 106 8.54 2.95 -7.02
CA LEU A 106 9.25 2.76 -8.28
C LEU A 106 10.49 1.92 -8.03
N ALA A 107 10.40 0.62 -8.31
CA ALA A 107 11.55 -0.27 -8.23
C ALA A 107 12.53 0.05 -9.36
N LYS A 108 13.64 0.70 -9.03
CA LYS A 108 14.78 0.86 -9.95
C LYS A 108 15.75 -0.28 -9.74
N LYS A 109 16.15 -0.95 -10.83
CA LYS A 109 17.24 -1.92 -10.77
C LYS A 109 18.50 -1.19 -10.33
N ALA A 110 19.08 -1.60 -9.21
CA ALA A 110 20.37 -1.06 -8.79
C ALA A 110 21.43 -1.35 -9.88
N PRO A 111 22.32 -0.40 -10.19
CA PRO A 111 23.43 -0.69 -11.09
C PRO A 111 24.25 -1.85 -10.51
N LYS A 112 24.67 -2.77 -11.37
CA LYS A 112 25.60 -3.83 -10.96
C LYS A 112 26.89 -3.15 -10.48
N ILE A 113 27.14 -3.16 -9.16
CA ILE A 113 28.43 -2.74 -8.62
C ILE A 113 29.42 -3.87 -8.89
N ILE A 114 30.12 -3.80 -10.02
CA ILE A 114 31.30 -4.64 -10.25
C ILE A 114 32.43 -3.98 -9.44
N ARG A 115 32.65 -4.44 -8.22
CA ARG A 115 33.86 -4.05 -7.48
C ARG A 115 35.05 -4.76 -8.16
N PRO A 116 36.09 -4.05 -8.60
CA PRO A 116 37.33 -4.70 -9.01
C PRO A 116 37.84 -5.50 -7.81
N VAL A 117 38.23 -6.76 -8.03
CA VAL A 117 38.94 -7.57 -7.02
C VAL A 117 40.35 -6.99 -6.89
N LYS A 118 40.49 -5.91 -6.13
CA LYS A 118 41.76 -5.48 -5.56
C LYS A 118 41.57 -5.48 -4.05
N ASP A 119 42.49 -6.15 -3.35
CA ASP A 119 42.59 -6.25 -1.89
C ASP A 119 42.02 -7.50 -1.20
N ILE A 120 41.91 -8.64 -1.87
CA ILE A 120 42.02 -9.93 -1.15
C ILE A 120 43.51 -10.15 -0.90
N LYS A 121 44.04 -9.63 0.22
CA LYS A 121 45.32 -10.14 0.73
C LYS A 121 45.08 -11.60 1.11
N ALA A 122 45.85 -12.51 0.50
CA ALA A 122 45.84 -13.91 0.88
C ALA A 122 46.11 -14.03 2.39
N VAL A 123 45.13 -14.53 3.13
CA VAL A 123 45.32 -14.87 4.54
C VAL A 123 46.16 -16.14 4.57
N ASN A 124 47.46 -16.01 4.85
CA ASN A 124 48.30 -17.15 5.19
C ASN A 124 47.79 -17.74 6.51
N ARG A 125 47.16 -18.92 6.46
CA ARG A 125 46.93 -19.73 7.66
C ARG A 125 48.25 -20.41 8.04
N PRO A 126 48.70 -20.34 9.31
CA PRO A 126 49.82 -21.16 9.74
C PRO A 126 49.43 -22.64 9.68
N ALA A 127 50.35 -23.48 9.23
CA ALA A 127 50.20 -24.93 9.25
C ALA A 127 50.13 -25.41 10.70
N ILE A 128 49.17 -26.30 10.97
CA ILE A 128 49.04 -26.99 12.26
C ILE A 128 50.21 -27.98 12.35
N GLN A 129 51.14 -27.76 13.28
CA GLN A 129 52.11 -28.79 13.68
C GLN A 129 51.39 -29.82 14.57
N GLN A 130 51.57 -31.10 14.23
CA GLN A 130 51.22 -32.24 15.06
C GLN A 130 52.22 -32.42 16.20
#